data_AF-A0A024WYM4-F1
#
_entry.id   AF-A0A024WYM4-F1
#
_cell.length_a   1.000
_cell.length_b   1.000
_cell.length_c   1.000
_cell.angle_alpha   90.00
_cell.angle_beta   90.00
_cell.angle_gamma   90.00
#
_symmetry.space_group_name_H-M   'P 1'
#
loop_
_entity.id
_entity.type
_entity.pdbx_description
1 polymer ?
#
loop_
_entity_poly.entity_id
_entity_poly.type
_entity_poly.pdbx_seq_one_letter_code
_entity_poly.pdbx_strand_id
1 'polypeptide(L)'
;MPMPHTPWLRISLSGSDLAKDICKIDKNYSNDSRHGTDKYKGPCTGKNQGRFNIGENWRTGDNVSTQDRVFLPPRREHMCTSNLEKIHDDFVTNNGNVNDTFLVDVLLAAKEEAEFIKKTYEGNNGVKYKDKNGLKDDQVTTCRAIKSSFADIGDIIRGRDLWDKDSGSTEMEATKNITVMMKTTNPHINY
;
A
#
# COMPACT_ATOMS: atom_id res chain seq x y z
N MET A 1 -15.59 2.84 -36.17
CA MET A 1 -16.19 2.40 -34.89
C MET A 1 -15.52 3.19 -33.78
N PRO A 2 -16.23 4.12 -33.12
CA PRO A 2 -15.70 4.80 -31.96
C PRO A 2 -15.76 3.86 -30.75
N MET A 3 -14.67 3.78 -29.98
CA MET A 3 -14.67 3.04 -28.72
C MET A 3 -15.66 3.69 -27.74
N PRO A 4 -16.34 2.90 -26.88
CA PRO A 4 -17.20 3.47 -25.86
C PRO A 4 -16.34 4.22 -24.85
N HIS A 5 -16.52 5.54 -24.76
CA HIS A 5 -16.05 6.33 -23.63
C HIS A 5 -16.77 5.86 -22.37
N THR A 6 -16.13 5.01 -21.57
CA THR A 6 -16.56 4.82 -20.19
C THR A 6 -16.25 6.13 -19.44
N PRO A 7 -17.25 6.80 -18.83
CA PRO A 7 -16.98 7.94 -17.98
C PRO A 7 -16.14 7.44 -16.81
N TRP A 8 -14.87 7.82 -16.78
CA TRP A 8 -14.00 7.61 -15.63
C TRP A 8 -14.68 8.27 -14.43
N LEU A 9 -15.29 7.47 -13.56
CA LEU A 9 -15.87 7.97 -12.33
C LEU A 9 -14.70 8.43 -11.47
N ARG A 10 -14.38 9.72 -11.51
CA ARG A 10 -13.44 10.36 -10.60
C ARG A 10 -14.02 10.20 -9.21
N ILE A 11 -13.34 9.48 -8.34
CA ILE A 11 -13.82 9.30 -6.97
C ILE A 11 -13.30 10.47 -6.16
N SER A 12 -14.05 11.58 -6.22
CA SER A 12 -13.97 12.65 -5.25
C SER A 12 -14.78 12.26 -4.03
N LEU A 13 -14.13 11.58 -3.08
CA LEU A 13 -14.71 11.38 -1.75
C LEU A 13 -14.36 12.57 -0.87
N SER A 14 -15.35 13.05 -0.13
CA SER A 14 -15.10 13.96 0.99
C SER A 14 -14.68 13.14 2.22
N GLY A 15 -13.88 13.72 3.11
CA GLY A 15 -13.55 13.10 4.40
C GLY A 15 -14.79 12.75 5.23
N SER A 16 -15.91 13.46 5.03
CA SER A 16 -17.19 13.17 5.69
C SER A 16 -17.87 11.89 5.19
N ASP A 17 -17.63 11.50 3.94
CA ASP A 17 -18.13 10.25 3.37
C ASP A 17 -17.25 9.07 3.79
N LEU A 18 -15.94 9.32 3.93
CA LEU A 18 -14.97 8.36 4.46
C LEU A 18 -15.22 7.99 5.93
N ALA A 19 -15.65 8.97 6.73
CA ALA A 19 -15.86 8.81 8.18
C ALA A 19 -17.06 7.93 8.54
N LYS A 20 -18.03 7.74 7.63
CA LYS A 20 -19.27 7.00 7.92
C LYS A 20 -19.04 5.49 7.98
N ASP A 21 -18.17 4.94 7.13
CA ASP A 21 -17.88 3.50 7.14
C ASP A 21 -16.53 3.15 6.47
N ILE A 22 -15.44 3.56 7.10
CA ILE A 22 -14.08 3.36 6.56
C ILE A 22 -13.74 1.90 6.30
N CYS A 23 -14.34 0.96 7.05
CA CYS A 23 -14.10 -0.47 6.86
C CYS A 23 -14.73 -1.01 5.57
N LYS A 24 -15.69 -0.29 4.97
CA LYS A 24 -16.36 -0.70 3.72
C LYS A 24 -15.67 -0.23 2.45
N ILE A 25 -14.59 0.57 2.54
CA ILE A 25 -13.80 0.91 1.36
C ILE A 25 -13.34 -0.37 0.67
N ASP A 26 -13.44 -0.41 -0.66
CA ASP A 26 -13.03 -1.52 -1.48
C ASP A 26 -12.23 -1.01 -2.68
N LYS A 27 -11.77 -1.93 -3.54
CA LYS A 27 -10.96 -1.59 -4.71
C LYS A 27 -11.62 -0.57 -5.66
N ASN A 28 -12.94 -0.41 -5.63
CA ASN A 28 -13.61 0.58 -6.46
C ASN A 28 -13.22 2.00 -6.04
N TYR A 29 -12.82 2.21 -4.77
CA TYR A 29 -12.40 3.48 -4.22
C TYR A 29 -10.90 3.71 -4.41
N SER A 30 -10.44 3.79 -5.67
CA SER A 30 -9.01 4.00 -5.98
C SER A 30 -8.80 4.85 -7.23
N ASN A 31 -7.75 5.66 -7.20
CA ASN A 31 -7.26 6.43 -8.35
C ASN A 31 -6.12 5.72 -9.08
N ASP A 32 -6.00 4.40 -8.97
CA ASP A 32 -5.10 3.60 -9.80
C ASP A 32 -5.43 3.83 -11.30
N SER A 33 -4.42 4.12 -12.10
CA SER A 33 -4.53 4.32 -13.56
C SER A 33 -5.13 3.12 -14.31
N ARG A 34 -5.13 1.93 -13.70
CA ARG A 34 -5.69 0.69 -14.23
C ARG A 34 -7.11 0.42 -13.71
N HIS A 35 -7.68 1.31 -12.91
CA HIS A 35 -9.02 1.16 -12.33
C HIS A 35 -10.07 0.87 -13.43
N GLY A 36 -11.02 -0.02 -13.13
CA GLY A 36 -12.03 -0.49 -14.09
C GLY A 36 -11.52 -1.49 -15.14
N THR A 37 -10.24 -1.86 -15.12
CA THR A 37 -9.67 -2.86 -16.04
C THR A 37 -9.40 -4.19 -15.35
N ASP A 38 -9.26 -5.26 -16.13
CA ASP A 38 -8.86 -6.57 -15.61
C ASP A 38 -7.45 -6.62 -15.02
N LYS A 39 -6.62 -5.62 -15.32
CA LYS A 39 -5.27 -5.50 -14.79
C LYS A 39 -5.23 -5.01 -13.35
N TYR A 40 -6.35 -4.51 -12.81
CA TYR A 40 -6.45 -4.03 -11.44
C TYR A 40 -7.40 -4.91 -10.62
N LYS A 41 -6.84 -5.60 -9.63
CA LYS A 41 -7.60 -6.43 -8.68
C LYS A 41 -7.55 -5.88 -7.25
N GLY A 42 -6.99 -4.69 -7.05
CA GLY A 42 -6.81 -4.04 -5.73
C GLY A 42 -5.34 -3.81 -5.35
N PRO A 43 -5.07 -3.29 -4.15
CA PRO A 43 -3.72 -2.98 -3.66
C PRO A 43 -2.72 -4.14 -3.66
N CYS A 44 -3.19 -5.39 -3.54
CA CYS A 44 -2.31 -6.58 -3.58
C CYS A 44 -2.05 -7.10 -5.01
N THR A 45 -2.46 -6.39 -6.06
CA THR A 45 -2.25 -6.81 -7.46
C THR A 45 -0.76 -7.02 -7.76
N GLY A 46 -0.40 -8.21 -8.27
CA GLY A 46 0.98 -8.53 -8.63
C GLY A 46 1.92 -8.76 -7.43
N LYS A 47 1.41 -8.81 -6.19
CA LYS A 47 2.20 -9.02 -4.98
C LYS A 47 2.32 -10.51 -4.64
N ASN A 48 3.53 -10.94 -4.29
CA ASN A 48 3.81 -12.34 -3.94
C ASN A 48 3.11 -12.72 -2.64
N GLN A 49 2.25 -13.74 -2.71
CA GLN A 49 1.49 -14.26 -1.57
C GLN A 49 2.39 -15.04 -0.58
N GLY A 50 3.54 -15.53 -1.04
CA GLY A 50 4.51 -16.30 -0.26
C GLY A 50 5.45 -15.47 0.63
N ARG A 51 5.22 -14.15 0.77
CA ARG A 51 6.12 -13.21 1.47
C ARG A 51 6.32 -13.46 2.98
N PHE A 52 5.60 -14.42 3.55
CA PHE A 52 5.73 -14.85 4.94
C PHE A 52 6.29 -16.28 5.08
N ASN A 53 6.72 -16.90 3.98
CA ASN A 53 7.35 -18.21 4.00
C ASN A 53 8.65 -18.19 4.81
N ILE A 54 8.81 -19.18 5.69
CA ILE A 54 10.06 -19.38 6.42
C ILE A 54 11.15 -19.74 5.41
N GLY A 55 12.30 -19.09 5.51
CA GLY A 55 13.43 -19.26 4.60
C GLY A 55 13.44 -18.30 3.42
N GLU A 56 12.47 -17.39 3.31
CA GLU A 56 12.52 -16.33 2.30
C GLU A 56 13.70 -15.38 2.57
N ASN A 57 14.52 -15.17 1.53
CA ASN A 57 15.72 -14.34 1.64
C ASN A 57 15.37 -12.86 1.60
N TRP A 58 16.09 -12.07 2.39
CA TRP A 58 15.96 -10.62 2.37
C TRP A 58 16.88 -10.07 1.28
N ARG A 59 16.34 -9.21 0.42
CA ARG A 59 17.16 -8.52 -0.58
C ARG A 59 18.04 -7.48 0.09
N THR A 60 19.23 -7.26 -0.45
CA THR A 60 20.19 -6.27 0.05
C THR A 60 21.12 -5.81 -1.06
N GLY A 61 21.92 -4.77 -0.80
CA GLY A 61 22.89 -4.19 -1.72
C GLY A 61 22.39 -2.96 -2.46
N ASP A 62 23.23 -2.46 -3.36
CA ASP A 62 23.05 -1.17 -4.07
C ASP A 62 21.82 -1.13 -5.00
N ASN A 63 21.25 -2.29 -5.31
CA ASN A 63 20.00 -2.40 -6.07
C ASN A 63 18.74 -2.30 -5.19
N VAL A 64 18.89 -2.22 -3.87
CA VAL A 64 17.79 -2.06 -2.91
C VAL A 64 17.80 -0.66 -2.31
N SER A 65 18.96 -0.18 -1.88
CA SER A 65 19.08 1.10 -1.20
C SER A 65 20.33 1.86 -1.59
N THR A 66 20.26 3.20 -1.53
CA THR A 66 21.46 4.06 -1.49
C THR A 66 22.24 3.94 -0.17
N GLN A 67 21.61 3.46 0.89
CA GLN A 67 22.22 3.35 2.21
C GLN A 67 22.92 1.99 2.40
N ASP A 68 24.04 2.01 3.11
CA ASP A 68 24.78 0.79 3.44
C ASP A 68 23.98 -0.12 4.39
N ARG A 69 24.14 -1.44 4.22
CA ARG A 69 23.57 -2.50 5.08
C ARG A 69 22.05 -2.47 5.25
N VAL A 70 21.31 -2.03 4.24
CA VAL A 70 19.85 -2.16 4.20
C VAL A 70 19.47 -3.58 3.76
N PHE A 71 18.60 -4.23 4.54
CA PHE A 71 17.98 -5.50 4.19
C PHE A 71 16.49 -5.28 4.03
N LEU A 72 15.97 -5.51 2.82
CA LEU A 72 14.56 -5.37 2.49
C LEU A 72 13.79 -6.63 2.91
N PRO A 73 12.88 -6.52 3.89
CA PRO A 73 12.05 -7.66 4.29
C PRO A 73 11.11 -8.05 3.15
N PRO A 74 10.90 -9.37 2.88
CA PRO A 74 9.92 -9.83 1.89
C PRO A 74 8.50 -9.29 2.13
N ARG A 75 8.13 -9.07 3.40
CA ARG A 75 6.88 -8.39 3.80
C ARG A 75 6.76 -7.00 3.16
N ARG A 76 7.81 -6.18 3.20
CA ARG A 76 7.84 -4.82 2.64
C ARG A 76 7.92 -4.85 1.11
N GLU A 77 8.75 -5.73 0.56
CA GLU A 77 8.93 -5.88 -0.89
C GLU A 77 7.61 -6.22 -1.59
N HIS A 78 6.82 -7.10 -0.97
CA HIS A 78 5.55 -7.57 -1.52
C HIS A 78 4.34 -6.97 -0.80
N MET A 79 4.49 -5.80 -0.16
CA MET A 79 3.41 -5.08 0.51
C MET A 79 2.26 -4.74 -0.45
N CYS A 80 1.02 -4.72 0.05
CA CYS A 80 -0.14 -4.37 -0.75
C CYS A 80 -0.25 -2.86 -1.01
N THR A 81 0.64 -2.33 -1.86
CA THR A 81 0.74 -0.92 -2.24
C THR A 81 0.60 -0.70 -3.75
N SER A 82 0.09 -1.67 -4.50
CA SER A 82 0.04 -1.61 -5.97
C SER A 82 -0.81 -0.45 -6.50
N ASN A 83 -1.86 -0.05 -5.78
CA ASN A 83 -2.66 1.13 -6.13
C ASN A 83 -1.87 2.43 -5.98
N LEU A 84 -0.98 2.52 -4.99
CA LEU A 84 -0.09 3.66 -4.78
C LEU A 84 1.06 3.70 -5.81
N GLU A 85 1.55 2.53 -6.22
CA GLU A 85 2.58 2.39 -7.28
C GLU A 85 2.07 2.74 -8.68
N LYS A 86 0.75 2.71 -8.88
CA LYS A 86 0.11 2.99 -10.17
C LYS A 86 -0.92 4.10 -10.07
N ILE A 87 -0.81 4.93 -9.04
CA ILE A 87 -1.69 6.06 -8.81
C ILE A 87 -1.60 7.02 -9.99
N HIS A 88 -2.74 7.49 -10.46
CA HIS A 88 -2.81 8.50 -11.50
C HIS A 88 -2.77 9.88 -10.84
N ASP A 89 -1.62 10.54 -10.90
CA ASP A 89 -1.37 11.85 -10.28
C ASP A 89 -2.42 12.89 -10.66
N ASP A 90 -2.75 13.04 -11.94
CA ASP A 90 -3.76 14.02 -12.39
C ASP A 90 -5.15 13.77 -11.80
N PHE A 91 -5.51 12.53 -11.48
CA PHE A 91 -6.81 12.21 -10.88
C PHE A 91 -6.87 12.66 -9.43
N VAL A 92 -5.72 12.70 -8.75
CA VAL A 92 -5.61 13.11 -7.36
C VAL A 92 -5.45 14.62 -7.25
N THR A 93 -4.59 15.23 -8.08
CA THR A 93 -4.22 16.65 -7.99
C THR A 93 -5.29 17.59 -8.52
N ASN A 94 -6.02 17.19 -9.57
CA ASN A 94 -7.05 18.04 -10.19
C ASN A 94 -8.43 17.93 -9.52
N ASN A 95 -8.55 17.20 -8.40
CA ASN A 95 -9.84 16.89 -7.79
C ASN A 95 -10.35 17.95 -6.80
N GLY A 96 -9.67 19.09 -6.66
CA GLY A 96 -10.03 20.16 -5.71
C GLY A 96 -9.82 19.80 -4.23
N ASN A 97 -9.74 18.51 -3.89
CA ASN A 97 -9.46 17.99 -2.57
C ASN A 97 -8.44 16.84 -2.64
N VAL A 98 -7.19 17.22 -2.90
CA VAL A 98 -6.06 16.30 -3.06
C VAL A 98 -5.87 15.46 -1.79
N ASN A 99 -6.01 16.08 -0.61
CA ASN A 99 -5.87 15.44 0.70
C ASN A 99 -6.81 14.25 0.86
N ASP A 100 -8.11 14.46 0.68
CA ASP A 100 -9.10 13.39 0.87
C ASP A 100 -8.95 12.30 -0.19
N THR A 101 -8.73 12.70 -1.45
CA THR A 101 -8.59 11.77 -2.58
C THR A 101 -7.42 10.82 -2.40
N PHE A 102 -6.26 11.33 -2.01
CA PHE A 102 -5.08 10.52 -1.74
C PHE A 102 -5.24 9.67 -0.46
N LEU A 103 -5.86 10.23 0.58
CA LEU A 103 -6.08 9.54 1.84
C LEU A 103 -6.89 8.25 1.64
N VAL A 104 -7.87 8.25 0.71
CA VAL A 104 -8.64 7.06 0.38
C VAL A 104 -7.75 5.93 -0.15
N ASP A 105 -6.85 6.23 -1.10
CA ASP A 105 -5.94 5.25 -1.68
C ASP A 105 -4.94 4.71 -0.63
N VAL A 106 -4.48 5.55 0.30
CA VAL A 106 -3.62 5.14 1.42
C VAL A 106 -4.37 4.21 2.38
N LEU A 107 -5.60 4.56 2.75
CA LEU A 107 -6.42 3.74 3.66
C LEU A 107 -6.81 2.40 3.01
N LEU A 108 -7.09 2.40 1.70
CA LEU A 108 -7.36 1.19 0.95
C LEU A 108 -6.15 0.25 0.94
N ALA A 109 -4.94 0.77 0.69
CA ALA A 109 -3.71 0.00 0.76
C ALA A 109 -3.48 -0.59 2.17
N ALA A 110 -3.63 0.24 3.21
CA ALA A 110 -3.47 -0.18 4.60
C ALA A 110 -4.48 -1.27 5.01
N LYS A 111 -5.75 -1.14 4.61
CA LYS A 111 -6.80 -2.13 4.87
C LYS A 111 -6.43 -3.47 4.24
N GLU A 112 -6.12 -3.48 2.95
CA GLU A 112 -5.84 -4.71 2.20
C GLU A 112 -4.55 -5.40 2.68
N GLU A 113 -3.53 -4.60 3.05
CA GLU A 113 -2.32 -5.12 3.69
C GLU A 113 -2.62 -5.81 5.03
N ALA A 114 -3.43 -5.18 5.88
CA ALA A 114 -3.83 -5.76 7.16
C ALA A 114 -4.70 -7.03 6.98
N GLU A 115 -5.65 -7.01 6.05
CA GLU A 115 -6.47 -8.18 5.71
C GLU A 115 -5.62 -9.33 5.16
N PHE A 116 -4.65 -9.04 4.31
CA PHE A 116 -3.74 -10.05 3.77
C PHE A 116 -2.92 -10.71 4.89
N ILE A 117 -2.34 -9.90 5.79
CA ILE A 117 -1.60 -10.39 6.94
C ILE A 117 -2.51 -11.27 7.80
N LYS A 118 -3.69 -10.77 8.16
CA LYS A 118 -4.68 -11.49 8.96
C LYS A 118 -5.03 -12.84 8.33
N LYS A 119 -5.42 -12.88 7.04
CA LYS A 119 -5.74 -14.11 6.31
C LYS A 119 -4.55 -15.09 6.26
N THR A 120 -3.33 -14.59 6.15
CA THR A 120 -2.12 -15.42 6.13
C THR A 120 -1.91 -16.14 7.46
N TYR A 121 -2.15 -15.47 8.58
CA TYR A 121 -1.99 -16.05 9.92
C TYR A 121 -3.24 -16.79 10.42
N GLU A 122 -4.43 -16.47 9.92
CA GLU A 122 -5.70 -17.12 10.29
C GLU A 122 -5.98 -18.45 9.57
N GLY A 123 -5.22 -18.78 8.52
CA GLY A 123 -5.44 -19.91 7.59
C GLY A 123 -6.26 -21.10 8.14
N ASN A 124 -7.53 -21.14 7.70
CA ASN A 124 -8.49 -22.25 7.74
C ASN A 124 -7.87 -23.64 7.99
N ASN A 125 -8.19 -24.27 9.13
CA ASN A 125 -8.17 -25.72 9.38
C ASN A 125 -6.97 -26.56 8.84
N GLY A 126 -5.77 -25.98 8.78
CA GLY A 126 -4.50 -26.62 8.40
C GLY A 126 -3.92 -25.98 7.14
N VAL A 127 -2.86 -25.18 7.15
CA VAL A 127 -1.55 -25.28 7.81
C VAL A 127 -0.89 -23.88 7.73
N LYS A 128 0.06 -23.53 8.63
CA LYS A 128 1.48 -23.25 8.25
C LYS A 128 2.36 -22.62 9.34
N TYR A 129 1.82 -21.79 10.23
CA TYR A 129 2.62 -21.04 11.24
C TYR A 129 2.19 -21.19 12.69
N LYS A 130 1.24 -22.10 13.01
CA LYS A 130 1.02 -22.52 14.39
C LYS A 130 2.35 -23.04 14.96
N ASP A 131 2.92 -22.29 15.89
CA ASP A 131 3.97 -22.73 16.81
C ASP A 131 5.37 -23.07 16.26
N LYS A 132 5.79 -22.59 15.08
CA LYS A 132 7.17 -22.89 14.61
C LYS A 132 8.30 -22.15 15.32
N ASN A 133 8.01 -21.03 16.01
CA ASN A 133 9.01 -20.18 16.67
C ASN A 133 8.79 -19.99 18.19
N GLY A 134 7.93 -20.79 18.84
CA GLY A 134 7.64 -20.64 20.28
C GLY A 134 6.88 -19.35 20.66
N LEU A 135 6.43 -18.56 19.68
CA LEU A 135 5.48 -17.47 19.87
C LEU A 135 4.09 -18.08 20.02
N LYS A 136 3.72 -18.44 21.25
CA LYS A 136 2.46 -19.11 21.64
C LYS A 136 1.16 -18.38 21.27
N ASP A 137 1.22 -17.29 20.51
CA ASP A 137 0.07 -16.46 20.21
C ASP A 137 0.16 -15.91 18.78
N ASP A 138 -0.51 -16.59 17.85
CA ASP A 138 -0.65 -16.16 16.46
C ASP A 138 -1.21 -14.73 16.36
N GLN A 139 -1.98 -14.29 17.36
CA GLN A 139 -2.49 -12.91 17.45
C GLN A 139 -1.36 -11.90 17.68
N VAL A 140 -0.36 -12.24 18.52
CA VAL A 140 0.79 -11.37 18.77
C VAL A 140 1.65 -11.23 17.51
N THR A 141 1.89 -12.32 16.79
CA THR A 141 2.66 -12.29 15.53
C THR A 141 1.93 -11.50 14.46
N THR A 142 0.63 -11.72 14.29
CA THR A 142 -0.24 -10.96 13.38
C THR A 142 -0.19 -9.46 13.71
N CYS A 143 -0.39 -9.09 14.97
CA CYS A 143 -0.34 -7.70 15.41
C CYS A 143 1.03 -7.07 15.16
N ARG A 144 2.14 -7.79 15.37
CA ARG A 144 3.49 -7.27 15.08
C ARG A 144 3.69 -7.05 13.58
N ALA A 145 3.23 -7.96 12.74
CA ALA A 145 3.31 -7.81 11.29
C ALA A 145 2.49 -6.60 10.82
N ILE A 146 1.27 -6.43 11.32
CA ILE A 146 0.42 -5.25 11.03
C ILE A 146 1.10 -3.96 11.49
N LYS A 147 1.64 -3.91 12.72
CA LYS A 147 2.38 -2.74 13.24
C LYS A 147 3.58 -2.38 12.36
N SER A 148 4.33 -3.39 11.93
CA SER A 148 5.48 -3.19 11.03
C SER A 148 5.02 -2.65 9.68
N SER A 149 3.94 -3.18 9.10
CA SER A 149 3.41 -2.67 7.84
C SER A 149 2.83 -1.27 7.96
N PHE A 150 2.21 -0.91 9.09
CA PHE A 150 1.78 0.46 9.36
C PHE A 150 2.96 1.44 9.38
N ALA A 151 4.06 1.07 10.06
CA ALA A 151 5.26 1.90 10.12
C ALA A 151 5.86 2.12 8.72
N ASP A 152 5.98 1.04 7.93
CA ASP A 152 6.48 1.12 6.55
C ASP A 152 5.60 2.01 5.65
N ILE A 153 4.27 1.86 5.71
CA ILE A 153 3.35 2.76 4.97
C ILE A 153 3.60 4.20 5.40
N GLY A 154 3.74 4.46 6.71
CA GLY A 154 4.09 5.78 7.22
C GLY A 154 5.41 6.31 6.68
N ASP A 155 6.43 5.46 6.52
CA ASP A 155 7.72 5.86 5.95
C ASP A 155 7.65 6.08 4.44
N ILE A 156 6.84 5.31 3.70
CA ILE A 156 6.56 5.55 2.27
C ILE A 156 5.95 6.94 2.10
N ILE A 157 4.88 7.25 2.85
CA ILE A 157 4.17 8.53 2.76
C ILE A 157 5.08 9.68 3.22
N ARG A 158 5.87 9.50 4.28
CA ARG A 158 6.78 10.56 4.75
C ARG A 158 7.99 10.78 3.85
N GLY A 159 8.30 9.84 2.94
CA GLY A 159 9.51 9.84 2.11
C GLY A 159 10.75 9.40 2.88
N ARG A 160 10.60 8.54 3.88
CA ARG A 160 11.66 7.97 4.72
C ARG A 160 11.92 6.47 4.47
N ASP A 161 11.15 5.85 3.58
CA ASP A 161 11.32 4.44 3.21
C ASP A 161 12.70 4.21 2.55
N LEU A 162 13.39 3.16 3.00
CA LEU A 162 14.77 2.89 2.60
C LEU A 162 14.87 2.09 1.29
N TRP A 163 13.75 1.61 0.75
CA TRP A 163 13.70 0.96 -0.56
C TRP A 163 13.59 2.03 -1.65
N ASP A 164 14.74 2.60 -2.02
CA ASP A 164 14.85 3.74 -2.94
C ASP A 164 15.58 3.41 -4.25
N LYS A 165 15.83 2.11 -4.47
CA LYS A 165 16.36 1.56 -5.73
C LYS A 165 15.45 0.46 -6.26
N ASP A 166 15.53 0.23 -7.58
CA ASP A 166 14.72 -0.72 -8.36
C ASP A 166 13.32 -0.21 -8.75
N SER A 167 12.67 -0.96 -9.64
CA SER A 167 11.38 -0.62 -10.26
C SER A 167 10.27 -0.35 -9.26
N GLY A 168 10.22 -1.08 -8.14
CA GLY A 168 9.19 -0.86 -7.11
C GLY A 168 9.28 0.53 -6.47
N SER A 169 10.49 1.05 -6.28
CA SER A 169 10.72 2.41 -5.77
C SER A 169 10.37 3.48 -6.82
N THR A 170 10.71 3.22 -8.09
CA THR A 170 10.40 4.11 -9.23
C THR A 170 8.90 4.22 -9.48
N GLU A 171 8.16 3.12 -9.33
CA GLU A 171 6.70 3.13 -9.46
C GLU A 171 6.03 3.96 -8.36
N MET A 172 6.69 4.12 -7.20
CA MET A 172 6.17 4.94 -6.11
C MET A 172 6.37 6.46 -6.30
N GLU A 173 7.09 6.91 -7.34
CA GLU A 173 7.43 8.33 -7.53
C GLU A 173 6.21 9.25 -7.62
N ALA A 174 5.12 8.82 -8.27
CA ALA A 174 3.89 9.61 -8.33
C ALA A 174 3.30 9.86 -6.92
N THR A 175 3.28 8.83 -6.07
CA THR A 175 2.86 8.92 -4.67
C THR A 175 3.75 9.86 -3.86
N LYS A 176 5.08 9.81 -4.08
CA LYS A 176 6.03 10.73 -3.43
C LYS A 176 5.76 12.18 -3.84
N ASN A 177 5.54 12.44 -5.14
CA ASN A 177 5.24 13.77 -5.67
C ASN A 177 3.95 14.36 -5.09
N ILE A 178 2.88 13.55 -5.00
CA ILE A 178 1.61 13.97 -4.36
C ILE A 178 1.87 14.39 -2.91
N THR A 179 2.65 13.60 -2.16
CA THR A 179 2.91 13.90 -0.75
C THR A 179 3.77 15.17 -0.58
N VAL A 180 4.74 15.41 -1.48
CA VAL A 180 5.50 16.66 -1.51
C VAL A 180 4.57 17.85 -1.77
N MET A 181 3.66 17.75 -2.74
CA MET A 181 2.68 18.81 -3.00
C MET A 181 1.80 19.10 -1.78
N MET A 182 1.30 18.07 -1.09
CA MET A 182 0.51 18.23 0.13
C MET A 182 1.26 18.97 1.26
N LYS A 183 2.55 18.65 1.43
CA LYS A 183 3.40 19.35 2.42
C LYS A 183 3.58 20.82 2.06
N THR A 184 3.74 21.14 0.78
CA THR A 184 3.88 22.54 0.33
C THR A 184 2.59 23.34 0.45
N THR A 185 1.42 22.72 0.25
CA THR A 185 0.11 23.39 0.34
C THR A 185 -0.40 23.50 1.78
N ASN A 186 0.03 22.63 2.69
CA ASN A 186 -0.33 22.66 4.10
C ASN A 186 0.93 22.71 5.01
N PRO A 187 1.63 23.86 5.08
CA PRO A 187 2.88 23.99 5.84
C PRO A 187 2.72 23.80 7.35
N HIS A 188 1.49 23.76 7.88
CA HIS A 188 1.20 23.51 9.29
C HIS A 188 1.11 22.02 9.66
N ILE A 189 1.10 21.10 8.68
CA ILE A 189 1.10 19.66 8.93
C ILE A 189 2.55 19.18 9.08
N ASN A 190 3.04 19.13 10.32
CA ASN A 190 4.32 18.52 10.66
C ASN A 190 4.15 17.00 10.81
N TYR A 191 4.88 16.20 10.02
CA TYR A 191 4.92 14.73 10.06
C TYR A 191 6.15 14.15 10.76
#